data_AF-A0A536YU07-F1
#
_entry.id   AF-A0A536YU07-F1
#
_cell.length_a   1.000
_cell.length_b   1.000
_cell.length_c   1.000
_cell.angle_alpha   90.00
_cell.angle_beta   90.00
_cell.angle_gamma   90.00
#
_symmetry.space_group_name_H-M   'P 1'
#
loop_
_entity.id
_entity.type
_entity.pdbx_description
1 polymer ?
#
loop_
_entity_poly.entity_id
_entity_poly.type
_entity_poly.pdbx_seq_one_letter_code
_entity_poly.pdbx_strand_id
1 'polypeptide(L)'
;MEFHPRVPARGPVSPRPITGAIKPMAAKERPFVIALEEHYWDADVARTFGSGEARGPELRRRLDDLGALRIREMDEAGIDVQVISHGAPSTQRLDAAAAVPLAKRANDRLHEAVRAHPDRFAGFAALPTADPKAAADELERTVTELGFKGAMVHGPTNGVFFDDRRFWPIFERAQALDVPLYIHPSSPVQAVADAYYKDYLDRFPQLLTAAWGYTVETATHGIRMILSGAFEKYPRLKIILGHLGESLPFSAWRINMALSRGADKPSTFRDT
;
A
#
# COMPACT_ATOMS: atom_id res chain seq x y z
N MET A 1 12.43 -9.03 -47.76
CA MET A 1 13.04 -7.99 -46.90
C MET A 1 12.36 -8.09 -45.55
N GLU A 2 13.08 -8.67 -44.60
CA GLU A 2 12.73 -8.82 -43.19
C GLU A 2 12.60 -7.46 -42.51
N PHE A 3 11.76 -7.37 -41.47
CA PHE A 3 12.08 -6.64 -40.23
C PHE A 3 11.18 -7.16 -39.10
N HIS A 4 11.63 -8.22 -38.44
CA HIS A 4 11.15 -8.57 -37.09
C HIS A 4 12.18 -8.07 -36.09
N PRO A 5 11.88 -7.10 -35.22
CA PRO A 5 12.77 -6.77 -34.13
C PRO A 5 12.71 -7.89 -33.08
N ARG A 6 13.80 -8.67 -32.98
CA ARG A 6 14.00 -9.61 -31.88
C ARG A 6 14.19 -8.82 -30.58
N VAL A 7 13.33 -9.07 -29.59
CA VAL A 7 13.54 -8.61 -28.22
C VAL A 7 14.74 -9.41 -27.65
N PRO A 8 15.79 -8.75 -27.13
CA PRO A 8 16.92 -9.47 -26.56
C PRO A 8 16.51 -10.18 -25.26
N ALA A 9 16.93 -11.43 -25.12
CA ALA A 9 16.79 -12.20 -23.90
C ALA A 9 17.47 -11.46 -22.74
N ARG A 10 16.70 -11.17 -21.67
CA ARG A 10 17.24 -10.54 -20.46
C ARG A 10 18.12 -11.56 -19.74
N GLY A 11 19.40 -11.22 -19.57
CA GLY A 11 20.29 -11.96 -18.67
C GLY A 11 19.80 -11.88 -17.21
N PRO A 12 20.27 -12.77 -16.33
CA PRO A 12 19.88 -12.77 -14.92
C PRO A 12 20.26 -11.42 -14.29
N VAL A 13 19.24 -10.67 -13.85
CA VAL A 13 19.43 -9.46 -13.06
C VAL A 13 19.80 -9.93 -11.66
N SER A 14 21.07 -9.75 -11.29
CA SER A 14 21.50 -9.92 -9.90
C SER A 14 20.78 -8.87 -9.05
N PRO A 15 19.97 -9.25 -8.04
CA PRO A 15 19.35 -8.28 -7.16
C PRO A 15 20.45 -7.49 -6.44
N ARG A 16 20.40 -6.16 -6.51
CA ARG A 16 21.23 -5.33 -5.64
C ARG A 16 20.78 -5.58 -4.20
N PRO A 17 21.69 -5.84 -3.26
CA PRO A 17 21.31 -6.03 -1.87
C PRO A 17 20.65 -4.75 -1.36
N ILE A 18 19.48 -4.89 -0.75
CA ILE A 18 18.84 -3.83 0.03
C ILE A 18 19.83 -3.45 1.13
N THR A 19 20.43 -2.26 1.05
CA THR A 19 21.29 -1.74 2.09
C THR A 19 20.44 -1.48 3.35
N GLY A 20 20.88 -2.02 4.48
CA GLY A 20 20.11 -2.03 5.74
C GLY A 20 19.42 -3.36 6.04
N ALA A 21 20.16 -4.46 5.88
CA ALA A 21 19.72 -5.80 6.29
C ALA A 21 19.43 -5.83 7.80
N ILE A 22 18.28 -6.39 8.15
CA ILE A 22 17.96 -6.75 9.53
C ILE A 22 19.05 -7.72 10.01
N LYS A 23 19.66 -7.45 11.17
CA LYS A 23 20.74 -8.30 11.70
C LYS A 23 20.27 -9.77 11.74
N PRO A 24 21.09 -10.74 11.31
CA PRO A 24 20.71 -12.14 11.41
C PRO A 24 20.55 -12.52 12.89
N MET A 25 19.32 -12.85 13.28
CA MET A 25 19.02 -13.40 14.59
C MET A 25 19.46 -14.86 14.67
N ALA A 26 19.76 -15.34 15.88
CA ALA A 26 20.04 -16.76 16.14
C ALA A 26 18.95 -17.66 15.53
N ALA A 27 19.35 -18.82 15.00
CA ALA A 27 18.44 -19.78 14.38
C ALA A 27 17.30 -20.15 15.34
N LYS A 28 16.09 -19.68 15.06
CA LYS A 28 14.89 -20.04 15.81
C LYS A 28 14.40 -21.41 15.32
N GLU A 29 13.88 -22.23 16.23
CA GLU A 29 13.24 -23.52 15.91
C GLU A 29 11.93 -23.37 15.12
N ARG A 30 11.51 -22.13 14.84
CA ARG A 30 10.32 -21.77 14.06
C ARG A 30 10.68 -20.83 12.89
N PRO A 31 9.87 -20.79 11.82
CA PRO A 31 10.05 -19.82 10.74
C PRO A 31 10.11 -18.38 11.24
N PHE A 32 10.89 -17.55 10.54
CA PHE A 32 10.91 -16.10 10.76
C PHE A 32 9.67 -15.46 10.11
N VAL A 33 8.87 -14.75 10.89
CA VAL A 33 7.57 -14.21 10.48
C VAL A 33 7.65 -12.69 10.37
N ILE A 34 7.35 -12.17 9.17
CA ILE A 34 7.20 -10.74 8.89
C ILE A 34 5.72 -10.48 8.61
N ALA A 35 5.10 -9.62 9.42
CA ALA A 35 3.75 -9.11 9.16
C ALA A 35 3.87 -7.71 8.54
N LEU A 36 3.12 -7.41 7.48
CA LEU A 36 3.39 -6.22 6.63
C LEU A 36 2.17 -5.37 6.27
N GLU A 37 1.04 -5.59 6.93
CA GLU A 37 -0.15 -4.71 6.88
C GLU A 37 -0.51 -4.25 8.31
N GLU A 38 0.48 -3.71 9.02
CA GLU A 38 0.38 -3.43 10.45
C GLU A 38 0.18 -1.94 10.70
N HIS A 39 -1.03 -1.56 11.11
CA HIS A 39 -1.42 -0.16 11.20
C HIS A 39 -1.06 0.47 12.55
N TYR A 40 -0.64 1.74 12.50
CA TYR A 40 -0.65 2.65 13.65
C TYR A 40 -1.50 3.89 13.35
N TRP A 41 -1.79 4.69 14.37
CA TRP A 41 -2.60 5.90 14.22
C TRP A 41 -1.86 7.12 14.76
N ASP A 42 -1.37 7.96 13.86
CA ASP A 42 -0.66 9.18 14.23
C ASP A 42 -1.62 10.21 14.82
N ALA A 43 -1.29 10.76 15.98
CA ALA A 43 -2.18 11.68 16.69
C ALA A 43 -2.42 13.01 15.94
N ASP A 44 -1.46 13.51 15.17
CA ASP A 44 -1.67 14.73 14.39
C ASP A 44 -2.53 14.46 13.16
N VAL A 45 -2.30 13.34 12.48
CA VAL A 45 -3.12 12.90 11.35
C VAL A 45 -4.56 12.66 11.79
N ALA A 46 -4.74 11.94 12.90
CA ALA A 46 -6.05 11.65 13.49
C ALA A 46 -6.89 12.90 13.76
N ARG A 47 -6.26 14.00 14.21
CA ARG A 47 -6.95 15.25 14.53
C ARG A 47 -7.58 15.93 13.32
N THR A 48 -7.18 15.55 12.10
CA THR A 48 -7.72 16.14 10.86
C THR A 48 -9.07 15.55 10.44
N PHE A 49 -9.46 14.36 10.92
CA PHE A 49 -10.67 13.65 10.47
C PHE A 49 -11.91 13.85 11.37
N GLY A 50 -11.80 14.66 12.43
CA GLY A 50 -12.89 14.89 13.38
C GLY A 50 -13.38 13.59 14.06
N SER A 51 -14.64 13.57 14.52
CA SER A 51 -15.22 12.41 15.20
C SER A 51 -15.72 11.31 14.26
N GLY A 52 -15.72 11.54 12.94
CA GLY A 52 -16.29 10.62 11.93
C GLY A 52 -15.49 9.33 11.74
N GLU A 53 -14.24 9.28 12.22
CA GLU A 53 -13.38 8.09 12.18
C GLU A 53 -13.08 7.56 13.59
N ALA A 54 -13.99 7.80 14.55
CA ALA A 54 -13.82 7.39 15.94
C ALA A 54 -13.61 5.87 16.06
N ARG A 55 -12.42 5.50 16.55
CA ARG A 55 -12.05 4.12 16.89
C ARG A 55 -12.47 3.86 18.33
N GLY A 56 -12.96 2.64 18.62
CA GLY A 56 -13.26 2.23 19.99
C GLY A 56 -12.02 2.33 20.90
N PRO A 57 -12.17 2.55 22.22
CA PRO A 57 -11.04 2.81 23.12
C PRO A 57 -9.94 1.76 23.11
N GLU A 58 -10.32 0.47 23.07
CA GLU A 58 -9.34 -0.63 23.03
C GLU A 58 -8.58 -0.68 21.70
N LEU A 59 -9.27 -0.48 20.57
CA LEU A 59 -8.62 -0.41 19.27
C LEU A 59 -7.66 0.78 19.21
N ARG A 60 -8.07 1.93 19.75
CA ARG A 60 -7.22 3.12 19.82
C ARG A 60 -5.96 2.87 20.64
N ARG A 61 -6.10 2.25 21.80
CA ARG A 61 -4.96 1.86 22.67
C ARG A 61 -3.91 1.04 21.92
N ARG A 62 -4.33 0.09 21.07
CA ARG A 62 -3.41 -0.75 20.27
C ARG A 62 -2.81 -0.02 19.06
N LEU A 63 -3.60 0.84 18.42
CA LEU A 63 -3.13 1.61 17.27
C LEU A 63 -2.15 2.72 17.65
N ASP A 64 -2.30 3.30 18.85
CA ASP A 64 -1.42 4.35 19.36
C ASP A 64 -0.11 3.78 19.94
N ASP A 65 -0.11 2.52 20.38
CA ASP A 65 1.07 1.89 20.97
C ASP A 65 2.00 1.32 19.90
N LEU A 66 3.12 2.02 19.71
CA LEU A 66 4.31 1.56 18.98
C LEU A 66 5.43 1.13 19.94
N GLY A 67 5.06 0.52 21.07
CA GLY A 67 5.96 0.20 22.16
C GLY A 67 5.62 -1.10 22.85
N ALA A 68 5.60 -1.08 24.18
CA ALA A 68 5.58 -2.30 24.99
C ALA A 68 4.34 -3.18 24.79
N LEU A 69 3.15 -2.59 24.53
CA LEU A 69 1.95 -3.38 24.30
C LEU A 69 2.06 -4.14 22.97
N ARG A 70 2.41 -3.44 21.88
CA ARG A 70 2.55 -4.06 20.57
C ARG A 70 3.66 -5.11 20.53
N ILE A 71 4.81 -4.82 21.12
CA ILE A 71 5.94 -5.78 21.18
C ILE A 71 5.51 -7.06 21.93
N ARG A 72 4.80 -6.93 23.05
CA ARG A 72 4.29 -8.08 23.78
C ARG A 72 3.31 -8.90 22.95
N GLU A 73 2.36 -8.25 22.26
CA GLU A 73 1.40 -8.95 21.39
C GLU A 73 2.11 -9.63 20.19
N MET A 74 3.18 -9.04 19.65
CA MET A 74 4.02 -9.67 18.63
C MET A 74 4.73 -10.93 19.18
N ASP A 75 5.27 -10.87 20.39
CA ASP A 75 5.92 -12.01 21.03
C ASP A 75 4.93 -13.17 21.26
N GLU A 76 3.73 -12.84 21.79
CA GLU A 76 2.64 -13.79 22.01
C GLU A 76 2.15 -14.45 20.69
N ALA A 77 2.12 -13.68 19.59
CA ALA A 77 1.70 -14.16 18.27
C ALA A 77 2.83 -14.85 17.47
N GLY A 78 4.08 -14.82 17.96
CA GLY A 78 5.23 -15.35 17.24
C GLY A 78 5.65 -14.50 16.02
N ILE A 79 5.39 -13.20 16.04
CA ILE A 79 5.77 -12.25 14.97
C ILE A 79 7.16 -11.67 15.27
N ASP A 80 8.09 -11.86 14.34
CA ASP A 80 9.46 -11.39 14.50
C ASP A 80 9.57 -9.90 14.13
N VAL A 81 8.99 -9.52 12.99
CA VAL A 81 9.02 -8.14 12.49
C VAL A 81 7.63 -7.70 12.02
N GLN A 82 7.26 -6.47 12.36
CA GLN A 82 6.14 -5.77 11.74
C GLN A 82 6.64 -4.65 10.82
N VAL A 83 6.14 -4.60 9.58
CA VAL A 83 6.27 -3.42 8.71
C VAL A 83 5.07 -2.52 9.01
N ILE A 84 5.34 -1.46 9.75
CA ILE A 84 4.35 -0.54 10.28
C ILE A 84 3.99 0.50 9.22
N SER A 85 2.69 0.81 9.12
CA SER A 85 2.14 1.79 8.19
C SER A 85 1.03 2.60 8.85
N HIS A 86 0.81 3.84 8.41
CA HIS A 86 -0.29 4.63 8.95
C HIS A 86 -1.63 4.05 8.49
N GLY A 87 -2.64 3.99 9.37
CA GLY A 87 -3.97 3.52 9.01
C GLY A 87 -4.70 4.40 7.99
N ALA A 88 -5.61 3.79 7.22
CA ALA A 88 -6.48 4.51 6.27
C ALA A 88 -7.35 5.56 6.98
N PRO A 89 -7.53 6.78 6.41
CA PRO A 89 -7.14 7.20 5.06
C PRO A 89 -5.76 7.87 4.97
N SER A 90 -4.96 7.86 6.05
CA SER A 90 -3.70 8.60 6.14
C SER A 90 -3.87 10.06 5.69
N THR A 91 -2.98 10.64 4.90
CA THR A 91 -3.09 12.04 4.44
C THR A 91 -3.90 12.24 3.14
N GLN A 92 -4.53 11.20 2.59
CA GLN A 92 -5.09 11.23 1.22
C GLN A 92 -6.36 12.04 1.03
N ARG A 93 -7.06 12.37 2.11
CA ARG A 93 -8.28 13.18 2.10
C ARG A 93 -8.01 14.67 2.37
N LEU A 94 -6.75 15.04 2.57
CA LEU A 94 -6.34 16.41 2.82
C LEU A 94 -5.96 17.10 1.50
N ASP A 95 -5.97 18.43 1.49
CA ASP A 95 -5.33 19.18 0.42
C ASP A 95 -3.80 19.07 0.52
N ALA A 96 -3.09 19.45 -0.55
CA ALA A 96 -1.63 19.37 -0.60
C ALA A 96 -0.94 20.20 0.50
N ALA A 97 -1.47 21.38 0.82
CA ALA A 97 -0.88 22.30 1.79
C ALA A 97 -0.88 21.72 3.21
N ALA A 98 -1.92 20.98 3.58
CA ALA A 98 -2.00 20.26 4.84
C ALA A 98 -1.31 18.89 4.78
N ALA A 99 -1.50 18.13 3.69
CA ALA A 99 -1.01 16.75 3.56
C ALA A 99 0.52 16.66 3.63
N VAL A 100 1.23 17.50 2.87
CA VAL A 100 2.69 17.41 2.73
C VAL A 100 3.42 17.55 4.08
N PRO A 101 3.28 18.65 4.84
CA PRO A 101 4.00 18.78 6.11
C PRO A 101 3.54 17.76 7.15
N LEU A 102 2.30 17.29 7.08
CA LEU A 102 1.77 16.31 8.02
C LEU A 102 2.30 14.90 7.78
N ALA A 103 2.36 14.46 6.52
CA ALA A 103 2.95 13.18 6.14
C ALA A 103 4.41 13.09 6.58
N LYS A 104 5.19 14.17 6.36
CA LYS A 104 6.58 14.26 6.81
C LYS A 104 6.73 14.01 8.31
N ARG A 105 5.96 14.73 9.13
CA ARG A 105 6.00 14.58 10.60
C ARG A 105 5.55 13.19 11.06
N ALA A 106 4.53 12.62 10.44
CA ALA A 106 4.08 11.26 10.75
C ALA A 106 5.17 10.23 10.41
N ASN A 107 5.83 10.37 9.26
CA ASN A 107 6.95 9.52 8.88
C ASN A 107 8.16 9.68 9.82
N ASP A 108 8.48 10.90 10.26
CA ASP A 108 9.57 11.14 11.21
C ASP A 108 9.27 10.48 12.56
N ARG A 109 8.03 10.56 13.06
CA ARG A 109 7.62 9.86 14.29
C ARG A 109 7.64 8.35 14.16
N LEU A 110 7.19 7.81 13.02
CA LEU A 110 7.31 6.38 12.75
C LEU A 110 8.79 5.96 12.69
N HIS A 111 9.66 6.77 12.12
CA HIS A 111 11.10 6.51 12.12
C HIS A 111 11.67 6.43 13.54
N GLU A 112 11.27 7.32 14.46
CA GLU A 112 11.68 7.22 15.87
C GLU A 112 11.23 5.89 16.52
N ALA A 113 10.01 5.44 16.25
CA ALA A 113 9.54 4.14 16.74
C ALA A 113 10.35 2.97 16.15
N VAL A 114 10.66 3.02 14.85
CA VAL A 114 11.53 2.03 14.18
C VAL A 114 12.93 2.04 14.78
N ARG A 115 13.51 3.22 15.07
CA ARG A 115 14.83 3.34 15.72
C ARG A 115 14.85 2.79 17.14
N ALA A 116 13.74 2.91 17.87
CA ALA A 116 13.61 2.38 19.23
C ALA A 116 13.57 0.85 19.26
N HIS A 117 13.07 0.22 18.18
CA HIS A 117 12.91 -1.24 18.07
C HIS A 117 13.36 -1.77 16.68
N PRO A 118 14.64 -1.58 16.28
CA PRO A 118 15.10 -1.77 14.90
C PRO A 118 15.18 -3.24 14.47
N ASP A 119 15.12 -4.17 15.41
CA ASP A 119 15.03 -5.61 15.19
C ASP A 119 13.58 -6.12 15.11
N ARG A 120 12.60 -5.27 15.46
CA ARG A 120 11.17 -5.62 15.53
C ARG A 120 10.31 -4.84 14.56
N PHE A 121 10.70 -3.63 14.17
CA PHE A 121 9.93 -2.77 13.30
C PHE A 121 10.68 -2.39 12.02
N ALA A 122 9.92 -2.29 10.94
CA ALA A 122 10.25 -1.56 9.73
C ALA A 122 9.09 -0.60 9.39
N GLY A 123 9.29 0.34 8.47
CA GLY A 123 8.27 1.33 8.13
C GLY A 123 7.89 1.35 6.64
N PHE A 124 6.61 1.56 6.36
CA PHE A 124 6.12 2.08 5.09
C PHE A 124 5.73 3.55 5.23
N ALA A 125 6.12 4.36 4.26
CA ALA A 125 5.82 5.79 4.25
C ALA A 125 4.32 6.05 4.08
N ALA A 126 3.81 7.01 4.85
CA ALA A 126 2.61 7.74 4.51
C ALA A 126 2.94 8.77 3.42
N LEU A 127 2.13 8.82 2.35
CA LEU A 127 2.37 9.70 1.21
C LEU A 127 1.31 10.82 1.11
N PRO A 128 1.72 12.08 0.90
CA PRO A 128 0.82 13.19 0.65
C PRO A 128 0.36 13.21 -0.83
N THR A 129 -0.37 12.19 -1.26
CA THR A 129 -0.72 11.97 -2.69
C THR A 129 -1.55 13.08 -3.32
N ALA A 130 -2.12 14.00 -2.53
CA ALA A 130 -2.73 15.24 -3.06
C ALA A 130 -1.74 16.10 -3.86
N ASP A 131 -0.44 15.98 -3.60
CA ASP A 131 0.65 16.46 -4.45
C ASP A 131 1.53 15.26 -4.87
N PRO A 132 1.33 14.71 -6.07
CA PRO A 132 2.07 13.53 -6.52
C PRO A 132 3.59 13.71 -6.59
N LYS A 133 4.08 14.93 -6.85
CA LYS A 133 5.51 15.20 -6.87
C LYS A 133 6.07 15.20 -5.46
N ALA A 134 5.42 15.90 -4.52
CA ALA A 134 5.81 15.89 -3.12
C ALA A 134 5.73 14.48 -2.51
N ALA A 135 4.76 13.67 -2.93
CA ALA A 135 4.65 12.27 -2.54
C ALA A 135 5.83 11.43 -3.05
N ALA A 136 6.26 11.62 -4.30
CA ALA A 136 7.45 10.96 -4.82
C ALA A 136 8.72 11.40 -4.05
N ASP A 137 8.87 12.69 -3.78
CA ASP A 137 10.03 13.22 -3.04
C ASP A 137 10.05 12.72 -1.58
N GLU A 138 8.89 12.58 -0.94
CA GLU A 138 8.80 12.01 0.40
C GLU A 138 9.05 10.49 0.42
N LEU A 139 8.65 9.76 -0.62
CA LEU A 139 9.04 8.35 -0.77
C LEU A 139 10.56 8.21 -0.87
N GLU A 140 11.23 9.07 -1.65
CA GLU A 140 12.70 9.05 -1.70
C GLU A 140 13.31 9.32 -0.34
N ARG A 141 12.92 10.41 0.32
CA ARG A 141 13.46 10.78 1.64
C ARG A 141 13.30 9.66 2.66
N THR A 142 12.10 9.10 2.77
CA THR A 142 11.81 8.05 3.75
C THR A 142 12.62 6.78 3.50
N VAL A 143 12.85 6.40 2.23
CA VAL A 143 13.64 5.22 1.89
C VAL A 143 15.13 5.47 2.09
N THR A 144 15.67 6.60 1.61
CA THR A 144 17.11 6.86 1.58
C THR A 144 17.65 7.40 2.90
N GLU A 145 16.87 8.20 3.63
CA GLU A 145 17.29 8.84 4.88
C GLU A 145 16.74 8.10 6.11
N LEU A 146 15.50 7.61 6.06
CA LEU A 146 14.83 6.99 7.23
C LEU A 146 14.85 5.45 7.20
N GLY A 147 15.30 4.85 6.09
CA GLY A 147 15.42 3.39 5.93
C GLY A 147 14.09 2.64 5.75
N PHE A 148 13.02 3.34 5.39
CA PHE A 148 11.71 2.74 5.13
C PHE A 148 11.78 1.76 3.95
N LYS A 149 10.90 0.77 3.95
CA LYS A 149 10.92 -0.35 3.00
C LYS A 149 9.93 -0.21 1.85
N GLY A 150 9.36 0.98 1.67
CA GLY A 150 8.33 1.29 0.67
C GLY A 150 7.33 2.30 1.20
N ALA A 151 6.12 2.31 0.62
CA ALA A 151 5.02 3.15 1.06
C ALA A 151 3.68 2.42 1.01
N MET A 152 2.70 2.95 1.75
CA MET A 152 1.31 2.50 1.69
C MET A 152 0.39 3.66 1.29
N VAL A 153 -0.54 3.37 0.39
CA VAL A 153 -1.67 4.22 0.01
C VAL A 153 -2.98 3.48 0.26
N HIS A 154 -4.09 4.18 0.41
CA HIS A 154 -5.41 3.68 0.77
C HIS A 154 -6.42 4.07 -0.30
N GLY A 155 -6.69 3.17 -1.25
CA GLY A 155 -7.64 3.41 -2.35
C GLY A 155 -7.44 4.76 -3.09
N PRO A 156 -8.51 5.36 -3.64
CA PRO A 156 -8.43 6.63 -4.37
C PRO A 156 -8.02 7.82 -3.50
N THR A 157 -7.21 8.72 -4.07
CA THR A 157 -6.90 10.03 -3.47
C THR A 157 -7.89 11.06 -3.98
N ASN A 158 -8.72 11.62 -3.09
CA ASN A 158 -9.75 12.60 -3.44
C ASN A 158 -10.61 12.18 -4.66
N GLY A 159 -11.00 10.90 -4.71
CA GLY A 159 -11.81 10.32 -5.78
C GLY A 159 -11.05 9.92 -7.05
N VAL A 160 -9.73 10.12 -7.11
CA VAL A 160 -8.89 9.73 -8.25
C VAL A 160 -8.10 8.46 -7.91
N PHE A 161 -8.26 7.43 -8.72
CA PHE A 161 -7.51 6.18 -8.58
C PHE A 161 -6.02 6.39 -8.89
N PHE A 162 -5.17 5.60 -8.22
CA PHE A 162 -3.72 5.71 -8.25
C PHE A 162 -3.12 5.39 -9.63
N ASP A 163 -3.86 4.73 -10.51
CA ASP A 163 -3.44 4.47 -11.89
C ASP A 163 -3.39 5.72 -12.79
N ASP A 164 -4.06 6.82 -12.40
CA ASP A 164 -4.03 8.09 -13.12
C ASP A 164 -2.58 8.59 -13.30
N ARG A 165 -2.26 9.08 -14.51
CA ARG A 165 -0.91 9.51 -14.90
C ARG A 165 -0.31 10.58 -13.99
N ARG A 166 -1.13 11.33 -13.26
CA ARG A 166 -0.64 12.29 -12.26
C ARG A 166 0.19 11.62 -11.16
N PHE A 167 -0.07 10.36 -10.82
CA PHE A 167 0.62 9.63 -9.75
C PHE A 167 1.88 8.90 -10.23
N TRP A 168 2.13 8.86 -11.54
CA TRP A 168 3.28 8.16 -12.12
C TRP A 168 4.66 8.66 -11.65
N PRO A 169 4.87 9.93 -11.22
CA PRO A 169 6.11 10.31 -10.54
C PRO A 169 6.43 9.44 -9.32
N ILE A 170 5.41 8.96 -8.59
CA ILE A 170 5.58 8.06 -7.44
C ILE A 170 6.03 6.68 -7.92
N PHE A 171 5.48 6.19 -9.04
CA PHE A 171 5.88 4.90 -9.64
C PHE A 171 7.30 4.92 -10.16
N GLU A 172 7.68 6.01 -10.83
CA GLU A 172 9.05 6.24 -11.28
C GLU A 172 10.02 6.19 -10.10
N ARG A 173 9.68 6.88 -9.00
CA ARG A 173 10.53 6.92 -7.81
C ARG A 173 10.60 5.57 -7.10
N ALA A 174 9.47 4.89 -6.91
CA ALA A 174 9.42 3.55 -6.31
C ALA A 174 10.27 2.55 -7.10
N GLN A 175 10.18 2.58 -8.44
CA GLN A 175 10.99 1.75 -9.32
C GLN A 175 12.49 2.09 -9.23
N ALA A 176 12.84 3.38 -9.15
CA ALA A 176 14.24 3.81 -9.04
C ALA A 176 14.88 3.35 -7.73
N LEU A 177 14.10 3.40 -6.64
CA LEU A 177 14.48 2.96 -5.30
C LEU A 177 14.38 1.44 -5.08
N ASP A 178 13.75 0.72 -6.02
CA ASP A 178 13.49 -0.72 -5.95
C ASP A 178 12.61 -1.16 -4.75
N VAL A 179 11.70 -0.30 -4.31
CA VAL A 179 10.78 -0.56 -3.19
C VAL A 179 9.32 -0.74 -3.64
N PRO A 180 8.51 -1.52 -2.91
CA PRO A 180 7.09 -1.68 -3.20
C PRO A 180 6.22 -0.48 -2.78
N LEU A 181 5.07 -0.38 -3.46
CA LEU A 181 3.93 0.41 -3.03
C LEU A 181 2.78 -0.54 -2.65
N TYR A 182 2.30 -0.43 -1.42
CA TYR A 182 1.15 -1.18 -0.93
C TYR A 182 -0.13 -0.39 -1.20
N ILE A 183 -1.09 -0.97 -1.91
CA ILE A 183 -2.43 -0.38 -2.08
C ILE A 183 -3.37 -1.05 -1.09
N HIS A 184 -3.53 -0.43 0.06
CA HIS A 184 -4.46 -0.84 1.11
C HIS A 184 -5.89 -0.44 0.74
N PRO A 185 -6.91 -1.15 1.22
CA PRO A 185 -8.28 -0.78 0.92
C PRO A 185 -8.75 0.58 1.42
N SER A 186 -9.76 1.10 0.72
CA SER A 186 -10.66 2.16 1.17
C SER A 186 -12.10 1.76 0.91
N SER A 187 -13.06 2.46 1.53
CA SER A 187 -14.47 2.28 1.16
C SER A 187 -14.71 2.72 -0.29
N PRO A 188 -15.66 2.08 -1.00
CA PRO A 188 -16.11 2.55 -2.31
C PRO A 188 -16.58 4.00 -2.28
N VAL A 189 -16.47 4.69 -3.42
CA VAL A 189 -17.01 6.04 -3.57
C VAL A 189 -18.52 6.07 -3.33
N GLN A 190 -19.05 7.21 -2.87
CA GLN A 190 -20.45 7.33 -2.45
C GLN A 190 -21.45 6.86 -3.52
N ALA A 191 -21.20 7.15 -4.80
CA ALA A 191 -22.08 6.71 -5.88
C ALA A 191 -22.19 5.17 -5.99
N VAL A 192 -21.11 4.44 -5.68
CA VAL A 192 -21.12 2.96 -5.63
C VAL A 192 -21.79 2.49 -4.34
N ALA A 193 -21.52 3.17 -3.22
CA ALA A 193 -22.20 2.91 -1.95
C ALA A 193 -23.73 2.99 -2.08
N ASP A 194 -24.21 4.04 -2.71
CA ASP A 194 -25.63 4.30 -2.93
C ASP A 194 -26.26 3.31 -3.91
N ALA A 195 -25.51 2.88 -4.93
CA ALA A 195 -26.02 1.96 -5.94
C ALA A 195 -26.09 0.51 -5.43
N TYR A 196 -25.06 0.05 -4.71
CA TYR A 196 -24.87 -1.39 -4.46
C TYR A 196 -25.12 -1.80 -3.01
N TYR A 197 -24.98 -0.88 -2.05
CA TYR A 197 -24.89 -1.25 -0.64
C TYR A 197 -25.96 -0.62 0.25
N LYS A 198 -26.46 0.58 -0.08
CA LYS A 198 -27.29 1.42 0.82
C LYS A 198 -28.43 0.67 1.52
N ASP A 199 -29.12 -0.25 0.83
CA ASP A 199 -30.31 -0.93 1.34
C ASP A 199 -30.00 -1.85 2.55
N TYR A 200 -28.71 -2.16 2.78
CA TYR A 200 -28.25 -3.03 3.85
C TYR A 200 -27.37 -2.32 4.88
N LEU A 201 -26.92 -1.08 4.66
CA LEU A 201 -25.91 -0.43 5.50
C LEU A 201 -26.41 -0.08 6.90
N ASP A 202 -27.70 0.17 7.07
CA ASP A 202 -28.28 0.41 8.40
C ASP A 202 -28.16 -0.81 9.33
N ARG A 203 -28.28 -2.02 8.75
CA ARG A 203 -28.18 -3.29 9.48
C ARG A 203 -26.76 -3.86 9.49
N PHE A 204 -26.03 -3.68 8.40
CA PHE A 204 -24.73 -4.29 8.15
C PHE A 204 -23.73 -3.25 7.62
N PRO A 205 -23.36 -2.24 8.42
CA PRO A 205 -22.45 -1.18 7.97
C PRO A 205 -21.07 -1.72 7.55
N GLN A 206 -20.66 -2.87 8.07
CA GLN A 206 -19.39 -3.52 7.73
C GLN A 206 -19.35 -3.99 6.26
N LEU A 207 -20.50 -4.11 5.58
CA LEU A 207 -20.59 -4.44 4.16
C LEU A 207 -19.83 -3.43 3.29
N LEU A 208 -19.80 -2.15 3.67
CA LEU A 208 -19.04 -1.10 2.98
C LEU A 208 -17.52 -1.15 3.26
N THR A 209 -17.09 -2.01 4.19
CA THR A 209 -15.71 -2.15 4.65
C THR A 209 -15.17 -3.55 4.36
N ALA A 210 -14.43 -4.15 5.30
CA ALA A 210 -13.74 -5.43 5.13
C ALA A 210 -14.66 -6.62 4.78
N ALA A 211 -15.96 -6.55 5.04
CA ALA A 211 -16.86 -7.66 4.70
C ALA A 211 -17.03 -7.81 3.17
N TRP A 212 -16.94 -6.71 2.40
CA TRP A 212 -17.02 -6.78 0.94
C TRP A 212 -16.51 -5.53 0.21
N GLY A 213 -16.97 -4.34 0.61
CA GLY A 213 -16.70 -3.09 -0.11
C GLY A 213 -15.22 -2.79 -0.31
N TYR A 214 -14.39 -3.03 0.70
CA TYR A 214 -12.93 -2.90 0.62
C TYR A 214 -12.33 -3.77 -0.48
N THR A 215 -12.75 -5.04 -0.56
CA THR A 215 -12.25 -5.97 -1.57
C THR A 215 -12.65 -5.54 -2.97
N VAL A 216 -13.90 -5.15 -3.19
CA VAL A 216 -14.38 -4.72 -4.52
C VAL A 216 -13.66 -3.46 -5.00
N GLU A 217 -13.52 -2.46 -4.14
CA GLU A 217 -12.84 -1.19 -4.47
C GLU A 217 -11.36 -1.44 -4.83
N THR A 218 -10.67 -2.24 -4.01
CA THR A 218 -9.23 -2.49 -4.16
C THR A 218 -8.93 -3.45 -5.32
N ALA A 219 -9.76 -4.46 -5.55
CA ALA A 219 -9.67 -5.32 -6.72
C ALA A 219 -9.85 -4.53 -8.01
N THR A 220 -10.83 -3.61 -8.04
CA THR A 220 -11.03 -2.68 -9.16
C THR A 220 -9.78 -1.83 -9.37
N HIS A 221 -9.20 -1.30 -8.29
CA HIS A 221 -7.96 -0.53 -8.34
C HIS A 221 -6.80 -1.34 -8.96
N GLY A 222 -6.60 -2.59 -8.52
CA GLY A 222 -5.58 -3.48 -9.08
C GLY A 222 -5.77 -3.75 -10.58
N ILE A 223 -7.02 -3.95 -11.02
CA ILE A 223 -7.32 -4.12 -12.45
C ILE A 223 -6.95 -2.85 -13.23
N ARG A 224 -7.35 -1.67 -12.73
CA ARG A 224 -7.06 -0.39 -13.38
C ARG A 224 -5.56 -0.14 -13.51
N MET A 225 -4.78 -0.47 -12.48
CA MET A 225 -3.31 -0.38 -12.51
C MET A 225 -2.72 -1.15 -13.70
N ILE A 226 -3.17 -2.40 -13.90
CA ILE A 226 -2.73 -3.24 -15.03
C ILE A 226 -3.13 -2.60 -16.37
N LEU A 227 -4.39 -2.18 -16.51
CA LEU A 227 -4.93 -1.64 -17.76
C LEU A 227 -4.37 -0.25 -18.13
N SER A 228 -3.87 0.50 -17.15
CA SER A 228 -3.38 1.87 -17.36
C SER A 228 -2.09 1.97 -18.18
N GLY A 229 -1.37 0.86 -18.36
CA GLY A 229 -0.05 0.86 -18.97
C GLY A 229 1.10 1.16 -17.99
N ALA A 230 0.82 1.25 -16.68
CA ALA A 230 1.82 1.62 -15.67
C ALA A 230 2.97 0.61 -15.61
N PHE A 231 2.69 -0.69 -15.70
CA PHE A 231 3.72 -1.74 -15.67
C PHE A 231 4.51 -1.82 -16.98
N GLU A 232 3.94 -1.44 -18.12
CA GLU A 232 4.68 -1.30 -19.38
C GLU A 232 5.67 -0.12 -19.32
N LYS A 233 5.25 1.00 -18.70
CA LYS A 233 6.12 2.16 -18.51
C LYS A 233 7.19 1.92 -17.45
N TYR A 234 6.82 1.26 -16.35
CA TYR A 234 7.66 0.99 -15.18
C TYR A 234 7.71 -0.52 -14.90
N PRO A 235 8.47 -1.30 -15.70
CA PRO A 235 8.45 -2.77 -15.67
C PRO A 235 9.11 -3.42 -14.45
N ARG A 236 9.67 -2.64 -13.52
CA ARG A 236 10.15 -3.11 -12.21
C ARG A 236 9.36 -2.49 -11.05
N LEU A 237 8.25 -1.80 -11.34
CA LEU A 237 7.33 -1.35 -10.30
C LEU A 237 6.78 -2.56 -9.53
N LYS A 238 6.80 -2.48 -8.20
CA LYS A 238 6.29 -3.53 -7.32
C LYS A 238 5.05 -3.00 -6.61
N ILE A 239 3.91 -3.66 -6.81
CA ILE A 239 2.66 -3.36 -6.11
C ILE A 239 2.33 -4.50 -5.17
N ILE A 240 1.89 -4.18 -3.95
CA ILE A 240 1.38 -5.15 -2.98
C ILE A 240 -0.12 -4.91 -2.81
N LEU A 241 -0.90 -5.99 -2.87
CA LEU A 241 -2.31 -6.03 -2.52
C LEU A 241 -2.49 -7.00 -1.34
N GLY A 242 -3.20 -6.53 -0.32
CA GLY A 242 -3.55 -7.33 0.86
C GLY A 242 -4.61 -8.38 0.59
N HIS A 243 -5.14 -8.96 1.67
CA HIS A 243 -6.35 -9.79 1.64
C HIS A 243 -6.34 -10.88 0.55
N LEU A 244 -5.18 -11.55 0.39
CA LEU A 244 -4.92 -12.56 -0.65
C LEU A 244 -5.12 -12.03 -2.09
N GLY A 245 -4.67 -10.81 -2.34
CA GLY A 245 -4.76 -10.14 -3.63
C GLY A 245 -6.18 -9.69 -3.97
N GLU A 246 -7.00 -9.39 -2.96
CA GLU A 246 -8.37 -8.86 -3.13
C GLU A 246 -9.23 -9.72 -4.06
N SER A 247 -9.10 -11.05 -3.96
CA SER A 247 -9.76 -12.04 -4.84
C SER A 247 -9.37 -11.99 -6.32
N LEU A 248 -8.42 -11.14 -6.73
CA LEU A 248 -7.91 -11.10 -8.10
C LEU A 248 -7.24 -12.41 -8.52
N PRO A 249 -6.41 -13.09 -7.69
CA PRO A 249 -5.82 -14.36 -8.08
C PRO A 249 -6.86 -15.42 -8.47
N PHE A 250 -8.00 -15.44 -7.75
CA PHE A 250 -9.11 -16.35 -8.05
C PHE A 250 -9.80 -15.98 -9.37
N SER A 251 -9.96 -14.69 -9.65
CA SER A 251 -10.66 -14.19 -10.84
C SER A 251 -9.78 -14.03 -12.09
N ALA A 252 -8.47 -14.17 -11.95
CA ALA A 252 -7.46 -13.78 -12.95
C ALA A 252 -7.71 -14.43 -14.32
N TRP A 253 -8.03 -15.72 -14.35
CA TRP A 253 -8.31 -16.42 -15.62
C TRP A 253 -9.52 -15.83 -16.35
N ARG A 254 -10.62 -15.57 -15.62
CA ARG A 254 -11.85 -15.02 -16.20
C ARG A 254 -11.62 -13.62 -16.73
N ILE A 255 -10.91 -12.78 -15.98
CA ILE A 255 -10.57 -11.41 -16.38
C ILE A 255 -9.73 -11.43 -17.65
N ASN A 256 -8.63 -12.19 -17.67
CA ASN A 256 -7.73 -12.28 -18.81
C ASN A 256 -8.44 -12.82 -20.07
N MET A 257 -9.23 -13.88 -19.92
CA MET A 257 -10.00 -14.47 -21.02
C MET A 257 -11.00 -13.46 -21.60
N ALA A 258 -11.69 -12.70 -20.76
CA ALA A 258 -12.68 -11.72 -21.20
C ALA A 258 -12.03 -10.52 -21.91
N LEU A 259 -10.96 -9.96 -21.34
CA LEU A 259 -10.25 -8.80 -21.90
C LEU A 259 -9.54 -9.12 -23.23
N SER A 260 -9.16 -10.38 -23.46
CA SER A 260 -8.54 -10.80 -24.72
C SER A 260 -9.52 -10.93 -25.90
N ARG A 261 -10.84 -10.83 -25.66
CA ARG A 261 -11.85 -10.94 -26.74
C ARG A 261 -11.92 -9.63 -27.52
N GLY A 262 -11.55 -9.68 -28.80
CA GLY A 262 -11.69 -8.55 -29.72
C GLY A 262 -10.76 -7.36 -29.43
N ALA A 263 -9.72 -7.55 -28.62
CA ALA A 263 -8.71 -6.53 -28.38
C ALA A 263 -7.68 -6.50 -29.51
N ASP A 264 -7.35 -5.30 -30.00
CA ASP A 264 -6.28 -5.10 -31.00
C ASP A 264 -4.91 -5.56 -30.50
N LYS A 265 -4.75 -5.65 -29.16
CA LYS A 265 -3.60 -6.23 -28.47
C LYS A 265 -4.11 -7.16 -27.36
N PRO A 266 -3.67 -8.43 -27.27
CA PRO A 266 -4.05 -9.32 -26.18
C PRO A 266 -3.67 -8.71 -24.82
N SER A 267 -4.57 -8.75 -23.84
CA SER A 267 -4.22 -8.35 -22.48
C SER A 267 -3.25 -9.38 -21.89
N THR A 268 -2.16 -8.93 -21.29
CA THR A 268 -1.24 -9.78 -20.50
C THR A 268 -1.62 -9.76 -19.03
N PHE A 269 -2.92 -9.63 -18.69
CA PHE A 269 -3.39 -9.44 -17.31
C PHE A 269 -2.89 -10.54 -16.38
N ARG A 270 -2.78 -11.77 -16.89
CA ARG A 270 -2.23 -12.91 -16.14
C ARG A 270 -0.70 -12.84 -15.95
N ASP A 271 0.01 -12.20 -16.88
CA ASP A 271 1.47 -12.20 -16.95
C ASP A 271 2.09 -10.91 -16.40
N THR A 272 1.27 -10.01 -15.85
CA THR A 272 1.64 -8.71 -15.25
C THR A 272 1.61 -8.83 -13.74
#